data_AF-A0A2V6AIW0-F1
#
_entry.id   AF-A0A2V6AIW0-F1
#
_cell.length_a   1.000
_cell.length_b   1.000
_cell.length_c   1.000
_cell.angle_alpha   90.00
_cell.angle_beta   90.00
_cell.angle_gamma   90.00
#
_symmetry.space_group_name_H-M   'P 1'
#
loop_
_entity.id
_entity.type
_entity.pdbx_description
1 polymer ?
#
loop_
_entity_poly.entity_id
_entity_poly.type
_entity_poly.pdbx_seq_one_letter_code
_entity_poly.pdbx_strand_id
1 'polypeptide(L)'
;GFKPKIIWIIVTENILWSKPDRERAAGQNIRVITERELRYYSQIAEHLGKAARYQFLAEFLRDQEIPELRNKTVPAIRGKLGGRKFYAFITRPRDLLKISFVNHRSLNDPEGAPTYQRLVSRSRIREIGKFIKGGGFFPTNLLVNFTRGVRFDKISTDEAADITFGTLYLPDRYRSAWIIDGQHRLYGFSPVEDAYLDRNIVVIAFEKLSTSEEAQLFVTINHEQKTVPKHLLDDLEGELKWGSDIPSERVGSVASRLINYLNTDVGRPFYNRITQQGIPSTNKTCLTIPAVKESLRRSGLVGRAIHNNKTYELGPLCGATDSETLDKAWSVLTTYFEHIRDANPNQWEKGRAGQLCTNVAVQAYVMLLAALIRYSEVNVATSAKELTVEEIMSDLEEFLQPVLDFMNRASDEKMEQQFKVPFGSGGPPEYYFRLCKIVKARFPDFEPEGMEEWEAEQSEENIGTADRKIKEIVVATQDYIFKALRETYGEAKDAYWHKGLTDKEMKAKAYARSLDADEDDRIPLEHYLDVVDYKKIIENKQNWPRFQNVFDIPDPGEKGYAKNVKWMDRVNELRRISAHPSRERHYKLEDFEYIDYIYTRLNENLRAVRDSVTADRANGNRIRS
;
A
#
# COMPACT_ATOMS: atom_id res chain seq x y z
N GLY A 1 3.42 -54.55 -19.03
CA GLY A 1 3.07 -53.55 -20.05
C GLY A 1 3.04 -52.17 -19.43
N PHE A 2 3.51 -51.15 -20.15
CA PHE A 2 3.41 -49.74 -19.73
C PHE A 2 1.93 -49.37 -19.55
N LYS A 3 1.56 -48.88 -18.36
CA LYS A 3 0.21 -48.35 -18.07
C LYS A 3 0.34 -46.85 -17.77
N PRO A 4 0.09 -45.96 -18.74
CA PRO A 4 0.19 -44.52 -18.50
C PRO A 4 -0.88 -44.08 -17.50
N LYS A 5 -0.55 -43.09 -16.67
CA LYS A 5 -1.55 -42.32 -15.92
C LYS A 5 -2.15 -41.30 -16.87
N ILE A 6 -3.48 -41.23 -16.94
CA ILE A 6 -4.22 -40.31 -17.80
C ILE A 6 -4.75 -39.17 -16.94
N ILE A 7 -4.57 -37.93 -17.40
CA ILE A 7 -5.10 -36.72 -16.77
C ILE A 7 -6.12 -36.12 -17.74
N TRP A 8 -7.37 -36.03 -17.33
CA TRP A 8 -8.43 -35.39 -18.12
C TRP A 8 -8.59 -33.95 -17.68
N ILE A 9 -8.55 -33.02 -18.63
CA ILE A 9 -8.63 -31.58 -18.38
C ILE A 9 -9.60 -30.95 -19.36
N ILE A 10 -10.49 -30.10 -18.85
CA ILE A 10 -11.29 -29.19 -19.66
C ILE A 10 -10.84 -27.78 -19.33
N VAL A 11 -10.32 -27.07 -20.33
CA VAL A 11 -9.94 -25.66 -20.18
C VAL A 11 -11.10 -24.81 -20.67
N THR A 12 -11.52 -23.83 -19.87
CA THR A 12 -12.66 -22.97 -20.18
C THR A 12 -12.33 -21.50 -20.02
N GLU A 13 -12.94 -20.68 -20.88
CA GLU A 13 -12.82 -19.23 -20.92
C GLU A 13 -14.23 -18.62 -20.94
N ASN A 14 -14.51 -17.71 -20.01
CA ASN A 14 -15.79 -17.05 -19.80
C ASN A 14 -16.96 -18.01 -19.55
N ILE A 15 -16.71 -19.14 -18.89
CA ILE A 15 -17.74 -20.13 -18.54
C ILE A 15 -17.89 -20.21 -17.01
N LEU A 16 -19.10 -19.94 -16.52
CA LEU A 16 -19.51 -20.21 -15.16
C LEU A 16 -20.07 -21.63 -15.07
N TRP A 17 -19.32 -22.53 -14.44
CA TRP A 17 -19.78 -23.90 -14.22
C TRP A 17 -20.78 -23.97 -13.07
N SER A 18 -21.94 -24.56 -13.33
CA SER A 18 -22.94 -24.88 -12.30
C SER A 18 -22.36 -25.87 -11.27
N LYS A 19 -22.86 -25.86 -10.04
CA LYS A 19 -22.45 -26.83 -9.00
C LYS A 19 -22.62 -28.29 -9.49
N PRO A 20 -23.75 -28.70 -10.09
CA PRO A 20 -23.90 -30.05 -10.63
C PRO A 20 -22.87 -30.44 -11.70
N ASP A 21 -22.50 -29.51 -12.59
CA ASP A 21 -21.51 -29.81 -13.64
C ASP A 21 -20.09 -29.95 -13.06
N ARG A 22 -19.73 -29.13 -12.06
CA ARG A 22 -18.46 -29.27 -11.34
C ARG A 22 -18.39 -30.63 -10.62
N GLU A 23 -19.47 -31.03 -9.96
CA GLU A 23 -19.57 -32.32 -9.28
C GLU A 23 -19.48 -33.49 -10.26
N ARG A 24 -20.14 -33.41 -11.42
CA ARG A 24 -20.05 -34.42 -12.49
C ARG A 24 -18.63 -34.54 -13.04
N ALA A 25 -17.98 -33.42 -13.35
CA ALA A 25 -16.60 -33.41 -13.82
C ALA A 25 -15.65 -34.03 -12.78
N ALA A 26 -15.78 -33.63 -11.51
CA ALA A 26 -15.00 -34.20 -10.41
C ALA A 26 -15.21 -35.71 -10.26
N GLY A 27 -16.47 -36.18 -10.34
CA GLY A 27 -16.82 -37.61 -10.28
C GLY A 27 -16.22 -38.45 -11.41
N GLN A 28 -15.94 -37.84 -12.56
CA GLN A 28 -15.26 -38.48 -13.70
C GLN A 28 -13.73 -38.27 -13.70
N ASN A 29 -13.16 -37.71 -12.62
CA ASN A 29 -11.76 -37.29 -12.54
C ASN A 29 -11.34 -36.31 -13.66
N ILE A 30 -12.27 -35.49 -14.14
CA ILE A 30 -12.02 -34.43 -15.11
C ILE A 30 -11.74 -33.13 -14.33
N ARG A 31 -10.60 -32.53 -14.62
CA ARG A 31 -10.16 -31.28 -13.99
C ARG A 31 -10.58 -30.11 -14.85
N VAL A 32 -11.44 -29.25 -14.30
CA VAL A 32 -11.81 -27.99 -14.97
C VAL A 32 -10.74 -26.95 -14.65
N ILE A 33 -10.16 -26.35 -15.70
CA ILE A 33 -9.19 -25.26 -15.62
C ILE A 33 -9.86 -24.02 -16.22
N THR A 34 -9.99 -22.98 -15.41
CA THR A 34 -10.45 -21.65 -15.81
C THR A 34 -9.30 -20.82 -16.39
N GLU A 35 -9.59 -19.68 -17.02
CA GLU A 35 -8.57 -18.70 -17.45
C GLU A 35 -7.58 -18.33 -16.34
N ARG A 36 -8.07 -18.25 -15.10
CA ARG A 36 -7.26 -17.93 -13.92
C ARG A 36 -6.19 -18.99 -13.71
N GLU A 37 -6.60 -20.24 -13.68
CA GLU A 37 -5.73 -21.40 -13.49
C GLU A 37 -4.80 -21.59 -14.68
N LEU A 38 -5.31 -21.41 -15.90
CA LEU A 38 -4.50 -21.46 -17.11
C LEU A 38 -3.39 -20.41 -17.08
N ARG A 39 -3.71 -19.16 -16.72
CA ARG A 39 -2.72 -18.08 -16.61
C ARG A 39 -1.66 -18.41 -15.55
N TYR A 40 -2.09 -18.93 -14.41
CA TYR A 40 -1.21 -19.36 -13.34
C TYR A 40 -0.28 -20.51 -13.77
N TYR A 41 -0.80 -21.58 -14.37
CA TYR A 41 0.03 -22.69 -14.86
C TYR A 41 0.96 -22.25 -16.00
N SER A 42 0.52 -21.34 -16.86
CA SER A 42 1.33 -20.75 -17.92
C SER A 42 2.52 -19.98 -17.35
N GLN A 43 2.32 -19.22 -16.27
CA GLN A 43 3.42 -18.54 -15.57
C GLN A 43 4.36 -19.53 -14.89
N ILE A 44 3.85 -20.59 -14.25
CA ILE A 44 4.71 -21.64 -13.70
C ILE A 44 5.57 -22.26 -14.81
N ALA A 45 4.97 -22.55 -15.97
CA ALA A 45 5.68 -23.06 -17.14
C ALA A 45 6.76 -22.09 -17.63
N GLU A 46 6.46 -20.79 -17.66
CA GLU A 46 7.40 -19.75 -18.05
C GLU A 46 8.59 -19.65 -17.08
N HIS A 47 8.33 -19.66 -15.77
CA HIS A 47 9.35 -19.52 -14.72
C HIS A 47 10.20 -20.77 -14.52
N LEU A 48 9.57 -21.96 -14.49
CA LEU A 48 10.25 -23.23 -14.21
C LEU A 48 10.77 -23.94 -15.45
N GLY A 49 10.28 -23.60 -16.65
CA GLY A 49 10.61 -24.33 -17.88
C GLY A 49 10.29 -25.82 -17.74
N LYS A 50 11.26 -26.69 -18.03
CA LYS A 50 11.07 -28.16 -17.93
C LYS A 50 10.70 -28.63 -16.51
N ALA A 51 11.04 -27.90 -15.45
CA ALA A 51 10.65 -28.25 -14.08
C ALA A 51 9.14 -28.12 -13.83
N ALA A 52 8.43 -27.32 -14.62
CA ALA A 52 6.98 -27.13 -14.47
C ALA A 52 6.20 -28.44 -14.54
N ARG A 53 6.71 -29.43 -15.30
CA ARG A 53 6.12 -30.77 -15.36
C ARG A 53 5.94 -31.40 -13.99
N TYR A 54 6.90 -31.22 -13.08
CA TYR A 54 6.83 -31.83 -11.75
C TYR A 54 5.76 -31.15 -10.88
N GLN A 55 5.57 -29.84 -11.05
CA GLN A 55 4.49 -29.11 -10.35
C GLN A 55 3.12 -29.49 -10.89
N PHE A 56 3.00 -29.58 -12.21
CA PHE A 56 1.79 -30.05 -12.87
C PHE A 56 1.41 -31.46 -12.43
N LEU A 57 2.36 -32.41 -12.44
CA LEU A 57 2.10 -33.78 -11.99
C LEU A 57 1.80 -33.85 -10.49
N ALA A 58 2.49 -33.05 -9.65
CA ALA A 58 2.20 -32.99 -8.22
C ALA A 58 0.76 -32.52 -7.95
N GLU A 59 0.24 -31.59 -8.75
CA GLU A 59 -1.12 -31.09 -8.60
C GLU A 59 -2.17 -32.10 -9.09
N PHE A 60 -2.02 -32.58 -10.32
CA PHE A 60 -3.05 -33.38 -10.97
C PHE A 60 -3.01 -34.88 -10.64
N LEU A 61 -1.86 -35.39 -10.20
CA LEU A 61 -1.68 -36.77 -9.76
C LEU A 61 -1.45 -36.88 -8.26
N ARG A 62 -1.83 -35.83 -7.50
CA ARG A 62 -1.75 -35.76 -6.03
C ARG A 62 -2.18 -37.09 -5.40
N ASP A 63 -1.37 -37.58 -4.46
CA ASP A 63 -1.61 -38.84 -3.73
C ASP A 63 -1.68 -40.11 -4.58
N GLN A 64 -1.37 -40.07 -5.88
CA GLN A 64 -1.24 -41.29 -6.64
C GLN A 64 0.17 -41.89 -6.52
N GLU A 65 0.25 -43.22 -6.49
CA GLU A 65 1.52 -43.95 -6.44
C GLU A 65 2.35 -43.75 -7.72
N ILE A 66 3.66 -43.71 -7.55
CA ILE A 66 4.72 -43.63 -8.54
C ILE A 66 5.43 -44.99 -8.51
N PRO A 67 5.14 -45.90 -9.46
CA PRO A 67 5.63 -47.28 -9.41
C PRO A 67 7.15 -47.41 -9.25
N GLU A 68 7.92 -46.49 -9.83
CA GLU A 68 9.39 -46.47 -9.76
C GLU A 68 9.96 -46.14 -8.36
N LEU A 69 9.14 -45.56 -7.47
CA LEU A 69 9.53 -45.23 -6.10
C LEU A 69 9.02 -46.22 -5.06
N ARG A 70 8.22 -47.21 -5.48
CA ARG A 70 7.72 -48.25 -4.58
C ARG A 70 8.90 -48.98 -3.92
N ASN A 71 8.91 -49.02 -2.59
CA ASN A 71 9.98 -49.61 -1.77
C ASN A 71 11.38 -49.02 -2.01
N LYS A 72 11.47 -47.81 -2.57
CA LYS A 72 12.77 -47.14 -2.76
C LYS A 72 13.31 -46.71 -1.39
N THR A 73 14.54 -47.15 -1.09
CA THR A 73 15.19 -46.88 0.19
C THR A 73 16.48 -46.07 0.04
N VAL A 74 16.84 -45.35 1.10
CA VAL A 74 18.11 -44.64 1.25
C VAL A 74 18.65 -44.81 2.68
N PRO A 75 19.98 -44.92 2.87
CA PRO A 75 20.57 -44.80 4.20
C PRO A 75 20.31 -43.41 4.78
N ALA A 76 19.90 -43.35 6.04
CA ALA A 76 19.52 -42.11 6.69
C ALA A 76 19.87 -42.08 8.18
N ILE A 77 20.08 -40.87 8.69
CA ILE A 77 20.18 -40.56 10.11
C ILE A 77 18.87 -39.89 10.53
N ARG A 78 18.22 -40.40 11.56
CA ARG A 78 17.04 -39.80 12.20
C ARG A 78 17.45 -39.16 13.51
N GLY A 79 17.10 -37.90 13.73
CA GLY A 79 17.33 -37.18 14.99
C GLY A 79 16.19 -36.20 15.30
N LYS A 80 16.46 -35.25 16.20
CA LYS A 80 15.55 -34.14 16.52
C LYS A 80 16.20 -32.78 16.26
N LEU A 81 15.49 -31.88 15.59
CA LEU A 81 15.84 -30.46 15.41
C LEU A 81 14.64 -29.61 15.81
N GLY A 82 14.81 -28.66 16.73
CA GLY A 82 13.70 -27.83 17.23
C GLY A 82 12.54 -28.64 17.82
N GLY A 83 12.85 -29.79 18.45
CA GLY A 83 11.84 -30.72 18.97
C GLY A 83 11.13 -31.58 17.90
N ARG A 84 11.42 -31.40 16.61
CA ARG A 84 10.81 -32.13 15.50
C ARG A 84 11.73 -33.22 14.95
N LYS A 85 11.15 -34.35 14.56
CA LYS A 85 11.89 -35.43 13.90
C LYS A 85 12.39 -34.95 12.54
N PHE A 86 13.66 -35.20 12.27
CA PHE A 86 14.25 -34.99 10.95
C PHE A 86 14.98 -36.24 10.49
N TYR A 87 15.17 -36.32 9.17
CA TYR A 87 15.95 -37.35 8.49
C TYR A 87 17.02 -36.66 7.64
N ALA A 88 18.30 -37.00 7.85
CA ALA A 88 19.40 -36.60 6.99
C ALA A 88 19.82 -37.78 6.12
N PHE A 89 19.81 -37.60 4.79
CA PHE A 89 20.12 -38.67 3.84
C PHE A 89 20.67 -38.13 2.52
N ILE A 90 21.24 -39.03 1.73
CA ILE A 90 21.67 -38.77 0.36
C ILE A 90 20.68 -39.46 -0.59
N THR A 91 20.23 -38.74 -1.60
CA THR A 91 19.39 -39.29 -2.68
C THR A 91 19.83 -38.75 -4.03
N ARG A 92 19.08 -39.09 -5.08
CA ARG A 92 19.28 -38.63 -6.45
C ARG A 92 18.20 -37.62 -6.85
N PRO A 93 18.53 -36.57 -7.62
CA PRO A 93 17.54 -35.65 -8.19
C PRO A 93 16.40 -36.38 -8.91
N ARG A 94 16.72 -37.46 -9.63
CA ARG A 94 15.76 -38.36 -10.29
C ARG A 94 14.59 -38.78 -9.40
N ASP A 95 14.90 -39.13 -8.15
CA ASP A 95 13.94 -39.70 -7.22
C ASP A 95 13.18 -38.58 -6.51
N LEU A 96 13.91 -37.57 -6.02
CA LEU A 96 13.32 -36.46 -5.28
C LEU A 96 12.39 -35.58 -6.14
N LEU A 97 12.79 -35.24 -7.38
CA LEU A 97 11.98 -34.40 -8.28
C LEU A 97 10.56 -34.97 -8.53
N LYS A 98 10.39 -36.29 -8.52
CA LYS A 98 9.10 -36.95 -8.80
C LYS A 98 8.07 -36.76 -7.70
N ILE A 99 8.53 -36.62 -6.46
CA ILE A 99 7.67 -36.45 -5.27
C ILE A 99 7.65 -35.02 -4.75
N SER A 100 8.61 -34.20 -5.19
CA SER A 100 8.79 -32.85 -4.70
C SER A 100 7.85 -31.85 -5.32
N PHE A 101 7.38 -30.93 -4.49
CA PHE A 101 6.59 -29.78 -4.92
C PHE A 101 6.97 -28.53 -4.14
N VAL A 102 6.70 -27.38 -4.74
CA VAL A 102 6.70 -26.11 -4.03
C VAL A 102 5.24 -25.78 -3.74
N ASN A 103 4.96 -25.32 -2.53
CA ASN A 103 3.65 -24.79 -2.20
C ASN A 103 3.43 -23.52 -2.99
N HIS A 104 2.39 -23.59 -3.79
CA HIS A 104 1.78 -22.45 -4.42
C HIS A 104 0.33 -22.53 -3.97
N ARG A 105 -0.34 -21.42 -3.69
CA ARG A 105 -1.80 -21.47 -3.74
C ARG A 105 -2.18 -22.01 -5.10
N SER A 106 -2.75 -23.22 -5.11
CA SER A 106 -3.68 -23.53 -6.17
C SER A 106 -4.89 -22.64 -5.94
N LEU A 107 -5.50 -22.19 -7.02
CA LEU A 107 -6.59 -21.21 -6.97
C LEU A 107 -7.89 -21.81 -6.37
N ASN A 108 -7.88 -23.12 -6.10
CA ASN A 108 -9.00 -23.92 -5.60
C ASN A 108 -8.71 -24.63 -4.26
N ASP A 109 -7.65 -24.28 -3.53
CA ASP A 109 -7.34 -24.90 -2.24
C ASP A 109 -7.35 -23.84 -1.13
N PRO A 110 -8.52 -23.58 -0.50
CA PRO A 110 -8.65 -22.67 0.64
C PRO A 110 -7.82 -23.13 1.86
N GLU A 111 -7.57 -24.44 1.97
CA GLU A 111 -6.72 -25.06 3.00
C GLU A 111 -5.25 -25.21 2.57
N GLY A 112 -4.93 -24.81 1.34
CA GLY A 112 -3.58 -24.90 0.80
C GLY A 112 -2.63 -24.01 1.58
N ALA A 113 -1.53 -24.60 2.06
CA ALA A 113 -0.46 -23.85 2.69
C ALA A 113 -0.03 -22.66 1.82
N PRO A 114 0.31 -21.49 2.41
CA PRO A 114 0.55 -20.26 1.69
C PRO A 114 1.48 -20.40 0.49
N THR A 115 1.32 -19.51 -0.50
CA THR A 115 2.18 -19.48 -1.69
C THR A 115 3.61 -19.09 -1.30
N TYR A 116 4.43 -20.06 -0.91
CA TYR A 116 5.82 -19.85 -0.49
C TYR A 116 6.77 -19.72 -1.68
N GLN A 117 6.37 -18.94 -2.68
CA GLN A 117 7.24 -18.68 -3.81
C GLN A 117 8.29 -17.63 -3.45
N ARG A 118 9.52 -18.09 -3.21
CA ARG A 118 10.67 -17.38 -3.76
C ARG A 118 10.56 -17.60 -5.26
N LEU A 119 10.19 -16.59 -6.06
CA LEU A 119 10.00 -16.77 -7.51
C LEU A 119 11.21 -17.51 -8.09
N VAL A 120 11.01 -18.77 -8.46
CA VAL A 120 12.08 -19.59 -9.02
C VAL A 120 12.38 -18.99 -10.39
N SER A 121 13.39 -18.13 -10.49
CA SER A 121 13.68 -17.49 -11.76
C SER A 121 14.24 -18.48 -12.78
N ARG A 122 13.70 -18.41 -14.00
CA ARG A 122 14.16 -19.20 -15.15
C ARG A 122 15.64 -19.00 -15.44
N SER A 123 16.11 -17.76 -15.31
CA SER A 123 17.52 -17.40 -15.48
C SER A 123 18.41 -18.20 -14.52
N ARG A 124 18.02 -18.26 -13.24
CA ARG A 124 18.79 -18.96 -12.19
C ARG A 124 18.76 -20.47 -12.37
N ILE A 125 17.63 -21.06 -12.75
CA ILE A 125 17.57 -22.48 -13.13
C ILE A 125 18.56 -22.77 -14.26
N ARG A 126 18.59 -21.92 -15.30
CA ARG A 126 19.48 -22.09 -16.46
C ARG A 126 20.95 -21.95 -16.08
N GLU A 127 21.30 -20.98 -15.24
CA GLU A 127 22.65 -20.81 -14.70
C GLU A 127 23.10 -22.03 -13.90
N ILE A 128 22.23 -22.55 -13.02
CA ILE A 128 22.52 -23.76 -12.25
C ILE A 128 22.68 -24.97 -13.16
N GLY A 129 21.83 -25.12 -14.17
CA GLY A 129 21.97 -26.18 -15.16
C GLY A 129 23.33 -26.13 -15.88
N LYS A 130 23.79 -24.93 -16.27
CA LYS A 130 25.14 -24.74 -16.83
C LYS A 130 26.24 -25.10 -15.83
N PHE A 131 26.10 -24.68 -14.58
CA PHE A 131 27.05 -25.00 -13.50
C PHE A 131 27.18 -26.51 -13.27
N ILE A 132 26.06 -27.23 -13.23
CA ILE A 132 26.02 -28.71 -13.11
C ILE A 132 26.73 -29.37 -14.30
N LYS A 133 26.43 -28.91 -15.53
CA LYS A 133 27.07 -29.41 -16.76
C LYS A 133 28.58 -29.17 -16.77
N GLY A 134 29.03 -28.04 -16.26
CA GLY A 134 30.45 -27.70 -16.09
C GLY A 134 31.19 -28.46 -14.98
N GLY A 135 30.55 -29.45 -14.35
CA GLY A 135 31.16 -30.27 -13.29
C GLY A 135 30.94 -29.74 -11.87
N GLY A 136 30.21 -28.63 -11.71
CA GLY A 136 29.86 -28.07 -10.40
C GLY A 136 28.95 -28.97 -9.56
N PHE A 137 29.03 -28.83 -8.25
CA PHE A 137 28.21 -29.55 -7.27
C PHE A 137 27.76 -28.63 -6.13
N PHE A 138 26.72 -29.04 -5.39
CA PHE A 138 26.18 -28.30 -4.26
C PHE A 138 26.52 -29.04 -2.96
N PRO A 139 27.40 -28.51 -2.09
CA PRO A 139 27.77 -29.16 -0.83
C PRO A 139 26.70 -28.99 0.27
N THR A 140 25.77 -28.05 0.11
CA THR A 140 24.73 -27.75 1.08
C THR A 140 23.51 -28.63 0.89
N ASN A 141 22.80 -28.94 1.97
CA ASN A 141 21.59 -29.76 1.92
C ASN A 141 20.42 -29.03 1.24
N LEU A 142 19.50 -29.81 0.69
CA LEU A 142 18.13 -29.39 0.44
C LEU A 142 17.33 -29.57 1.74
N LEU A 143 16.33 -28.72 1.95
CA LEU A 143 15.42 -28.84 3.08
C LEU A 143 14.02 -29.14 2.57
N VAL A 144 13.41 -30.23 3.04
CA VAL A 144 12.08 -30.65 2.63
C VAL A 144 11.21 -31.01 3.84
N ASN A 145 9.89 -30.94 3.69
CA ASN A 145 8.94 -31.55 4.61
C ASN A 145 8.20 -32.67 3.89
N PHE A 146 8.17 -33.87 4.47
CA PHE A 146 7.28 -34.90 3.99
C PHE A 146 5.86 -34.64 4.48
N THR A 147 4.91 -34.54 3.55
CA THR A 147 3.49 -34.28 3.86
C THR A 147 2.78 -35.48 4.47
N ARG A 148 3.43 -36.64 4.49
CA ARG A 148 2.94 -37.89 5.04
C ARG A 148 3.99 -38.56 5.91
N GLY A 149 3.54 -39.53 6.69
CA GLY A 149 4.43 -40.34 7.52
C GLY A 149 5.32 -41.21 6.65
N VAL A 150 6.56 -41.39 7.05
CA VAL A 150 7.56 -42.19 6.33
C VAL A 150 7.98 -43.39 7.15
N ARG A 151 8.27 -44.50 6.47
CA ARG A 151 8.82 -45.69 7.11
C ARG A 151 10.32 -45.53 7.27
N PHE A 152 10.82 -45.82 8.47
CA PHE A 152 12.24 -45.82 8.79
C PHE A 152 12.58 -47.10 9.55
N ASP A 153 13.38 -47.96 8.93
CA ASP A 153 13.85 -49.20 9.53
C ASP A 153 15.14 -48.91 10.29
N LYS A 154 15.07 -48.91 11.63
CA LYS A 154 16.21 -48.66 12.53
C LYS A 154 17.26 -49.77 12.39
N ILE A 155 18.53 -49.38 12.28
CA ILE A 155 19.69 -50.28 12.32
C ILE A 155 20.39 -50.17 13.68
N SER A 156 20.76 -48.95 14.10
CA SER A 156 21.43 -48.69 15.37
C SER A 156 21.09 -47.31 15.94
N THR A 157 21.34 -47.11 17.22
CA THR A 157 21.15 -45.82 17.90
C THR A 157 22.47 -45.40 18.54
N ASP A 158 22.82 -44.13 18.42
CA ASP A 158 23.87 -43.47 19.16
C ASP A 158 23.20 -42.59 20.23
N GLU A 159 23.23 -43.06 21.48
CA GLU A 159 22.59 -42.39 22.61
C GLU A 159 23.32 -41.10 23.00
N ALA A 160 24.64 -41.03 22.82
CA ALA A 160 25.42 -39.85 23.17
C ALA A 160 25.09 -38.66 22.25
N ALA A 161 24.80 -38.95 20.97
CA ALA A 161 24.42 -37.94 19.99
C ALA A 161 22.88 -37.76 19.82
N ASP A 162 22.04 -38.54 20.52
CA ASP A 162 20.57 -38.60 20.34
C ASP A 162 20.15 -38.80 18.86
N ILE A 163 20.85 -39.69 18.14
CA ILE A 163 20.56 -40.01 16.74
C ILE A 163 20.37 -41.51 16.51
N THR A 164 19.62 -41.85 15.45
CA THR A 164 19.37 -43.23 15.02
C THR A 164 19.80 -43.42 13.57
N PHE A 165 20.66 -44.40 13.30
CA PHE A 165 21.00 -44.81 11.94
C PHE A 165 19.99 -45.84 11.43
N GLY A 166 19.63 -45.75 10.15
CA GLY A 166 18.67 -46.68 9.58
C GLY A 166 18.46 -46.51 8.08
N THR A 167 17.45 -47.22 7.59
CA THR A 167 17.02 -47.19 6.19
C THR A 167 15.69 -46.44 6.10
N LEU A 168 15.70 -45.29 5.42
CA LEU A 168 14.50 -44.50 5.14
C LEU A 168 13.86 -44.97 3.84
N TYR A 169 12.55 -45.19 3.85
CA TYR A 169 11.76 -45.41 2.64
C TYR A 169 11.27 -44.05 2.14
N LEU A 170 11.67 -43.70 0.92
CA LEU A 170 11.17 -42.48 0.29
C LEU A 170 9.66 -42.63 0.04
N PRO A 171 8.86 -41.57 0.22
CA PRO A 171 7.48 -41.59 -0.19
C PRO A 171 7.36 -41.99 -1.67
N ASP A 172 6.36 -42.80 -1.99
CA ASP A 172 6.15 -43.30 -3.34
C ASP A 172 5.01 -42.59 -4.07
N ARG A 173 4.48 -41.49 -3.53
CA ARG A 173 3.33 -40.76 -4.09
C ARG A 173 3.68 -39.36 -4.53
N TYR A 174 3.01 -38.86 -5.58
CA TYR A 174 3.15 -37.47 -5.99
C TYR A 174 2.78 -36.50 -4.84
N ARG A 175 3.39 -35.31 -4.85
CA ARG A 175 3.17 -34.24 -3.86
C ARG A 175 3.45 -34.68 -2.41
N SER A 176 4.51 -35.48 -2.21
CA SER A 176 4.87 -36.00 -0.88
C SER A 176 6.02 -35.26 -0.21
N ALA A 177 6.80 -34.46 -0.93
CA ALA A 177 7.95 -33.73 -0.38
C ALA A 177 7.85 -32.24 -0.71
N TRP A 178 7.37 -31.43 0.23
CA TRP A 178 7.39 -29.99 0.05
C TRP A 178 8.83 -29.46 0.17
N ILE A 179 9.28 -28.68 -0.80
CA ILE A 179 10.61 -28.06 -0.79
C ILE A 179 10.55 -26.75 0.02
N ILE A 180 11.24 -26.73 1.16
CA ILE A 180 11.37 -25.55 2.02
C ILE A 180 12.53 -24.66 1.55
N ASP A 181 13.69 -25.28 1.27
CA ASP A 181 14.86 -24.61 0.72
C ASP A 181 15.59 -25.46 -0.33
N GLY A 182 16.24 -24.77 -1.27
CA GLY A 182 17.02 -25.39 -2.35
C GLY A 182 16.21 -25.68 -3.62
N GLN A 183 15.03 -25.08 -3.76
CA GLN A 183 14.18 -25.16 -4.97
C GLN A 183 14.95 -24.94 -6.29
N HIS A 184 15.74 -23.86 -6.41
CA HIS A 184 16.52 -23.59 -7.62
C HIS A 184 17.59 -24.65 -7.87
N ARG A 185 18.19 -25.20 -6.80
CA ARG A 185 19.22 -26.24 -6.88
C ARG A 185 18.61 -27.55 -7.39
N LEU A 186 17.48 -27.96 -6.82
CA LEU A 186 16.78 -29.17 -7.26
C LEU A 186 16.20 -29.02 -8.68
N TYR A 187 15.51 -27.92 -8.98
CA TYR A 187 14.94 -27.69 -10.32
C TYR A 187 15.99 -27.39 -11.39
N GLY A 188 17.18 -26.97 -11.00
CA GLY A 188 18.34 -26.84 -11.89
C GLY A 188 18.77 -28.15 -12.56
N PHE A 189 18.33 -29.31 -12.03
CA PHE A 189 18.49 -30.62 -12.66
C PHE A 189 17.41 -30.93 -13.71
N SER A 190 16.29 -30.18 -13.77
CA SER A 190 15.23 -30.45 -14.74
C SER A 190 15.56 -30.15 -16.22
N PRO A 191 16.39 -29.14 -16.58
CA PRO A 191 16.72 -28.85 -17.97
C PRO A 191 17.95 -29.62 -18.48
N VAL A 192 18.70 -30.32 -17.61
CA VAL A 192 19.92 -31.06 -17.98
C VAL A 192 19.60 -32.49 -18.44
N GLU A 193 20.58 -33.15 -19.05
CA GLU A 193 20.48 -34.50 -19.58
C GLU A 193 20.35 -35.54 -18.45
N ASP A 194 19.71 -36.68 -18.73
CA ASP A 194 19.42 -37.74 -17.76
C ASP A 194 20.66 -38.27 -17.01
N ALA A 195 21.84 -38.21 -17.64
CA ALA A 195 23.12 -38.59 -17.04
C ALA A 195 23.47 -37.78 -15.77
N TYR A 196 22.94 -36.55 -15.64
CA TYR A 196 23.17 -35.71 -14.46
C TYR A 196 22.18 -35.97 -13.31
N LEU A 197 21.09 -36.72 -13.56
CA LEU A 197 20.04 -36.97 -12.57
C LEU A 197 20.40 -38.05 -11.55
N ASP A 198 21.49 -38.79 -11.74
CA ASP A 198 22.01 -39.80 -10.80
C ASP A 198 23.10 -39.26 -9.86
N ARG A 199 23.38 -37.95 -9.90
CA ARG A 199 24.28 -37.31 -8.93
C ARG A 199 23.71 -37.35 -7.52
N ASN A 200 24.58 -37.40 -6.52
CA ASN A 200 24.18 -37.34 -5.12
C ASN A 200 23.79 -35.92 -4.71
N ILE A 201 22.68 -35.81 -3.98
CA ILE A 201 22.24 -34.60 -3.29
C ILE A 201 22.00 -34.92 -1.81
N VAL A 202 22.42 -34.00 -0.94
CA VAL A 202 22.21 -34.09 0.51
C VAL A 202 20.84 -33.50 0.84
N VAL A 203 20.05 -34.19 1.66
CA VAL A 203 18.70 -33.77 2.03
C VAL A 203 18.53 -33.86 3.54
N ILE A 204 17.96 -32.81 4.13
CA ILE A 204 17.34 -32.83 5.45
C ILE A 204 15.83 -32.78 5.23
N ALA A 205 15.11 -33.76 5.78
CA ALA A 205 13.67 -33.85 5.67
C ALA A 205 13.01 -33.83 7.05
N PHE A 206 12.06 -32.93 7.25
CA PHE A 206 11.08 -33.04 8.33
C PHE A 206 9.93 -33.96 7.93
N GLU A 207 9.14 -34.37 8.91
CA GLU A 207 7.96 -35.23 8.72
C GLU A 207 6.74 -34.56 9.34
N LYS A 208 5.71 -34.33 8.52
CA LYS A 208 4.40 -33.79 8.93
C LYS A 208 4.49 -32.52 9.79
N LEU A 209 5.30 -31.54 9.38
CA LEU A 209 5.14 -30.19 9.93
C LEU A 209 3.72 -29.66 9.65
N SER A 210 3.15 -28.93 10.60
CA SER A 210 1.87 -28.25 10.38
C SER A 210 2.06 -27.03 9.46
N THR A 211 0.99 -26.58 8.80
CA THR A 211 1.01 -25.43 7.87
C THR A 211 1.62 -24.16 8.49
N SER A 212 1.35 -23.90 9.77
CA SER A 212 1.93 -22.75 10.49
C SER A 212 3.44 -22.89 10.69
N GLU A 213 3.91 -24.09 11.04
CA GLU A 213 5.34 -24.37 11.19
C GLU A 213 6.08 -24.33 9.86
N GLU A 214 5.45 -24.83 8.80
CA GLU A 214 5.92 -24.71 7.44
C GLU A 214 6.16 -23.24 7.08
N ALA A 215 5.14 -22.38 7.32
CA ALA A 215 5.21 -20.95 7.07
C ALA A 215 6.33 -20.27 7.86
N GLN A 216 6.41 -20.57 9.16
CA GLN A 216 7.41 -19.99 10.05
C GLN A 216 8.83 -20.39 9.62
N LEU A 217 9.06 -21.66 9.30
CA LEU A 217 10.36 -22.16 8.86
C LEU A 217 10.79 -21.54 7.53
N PHE A 218 9.85 -21.36 6.59
CA PHE A 218 10.08 -20.65 5.34
C PHE A 218 10.51 -19.19 5.59
N VAL A 219 9.77 -18.47 6.44
CA VAL A 219 10.08 -17.07 6.79
C VAL A 219 11.45 -16.99 7.46
N THR A 220 11.73 -17.80 8.48
CA THR A 220 13.01 -17.77 9.20
C THR A 220 14.19 -18.01 8.26
N ILE A 221 14.16 -19.07 7.44
CA ILE A 221 15.26 -19.41 6.54
C ILE A 221 15.49 -18.34 5.47
N ASN A 222 14.40 -17.77 4.92
CA ASN A 222 14.54 -16.79 3.86
C ASN A 222 14.89 -15.40 4.41
N HIS A 223 14.31 -14.98 5.53
CA HIS A 223 14.55 -13.67 6.15
C HIS A 223 16.03 -13.49 6.56
N GLU A 224 16.67 -14.54 7.10
CA GLU A 224 18.10 -14.51 7.47
C GLU A 224 19.04 -14.50 6.26
N GLN A 225 18.63 -15.06 5.12
CA GLN A 225 19.47 -15.17 3.92
C GLN A 225 19.26 -14.05 2.90
N LYS A 226 18.09 -13.40 2.86
CA LYS A 226 17.71 -12.21 2.07
C LYS A 226 16.27 -11.78 2.42
N THR A 227 16.06 -10.53 2.83
CA THR A 227 14.77 -9.97 3.27
C THR A 227 13.59 -10.43 2.41
N VAL A 228 12.60 -11.06 3.04
CA VAL A 228 11.34 -11.45 2.40
C VAL A 228 10.57 -10.17 2.02
N PRO A 229 10.06 -10.04 0.77
CA PRO A 229 9.32 -8.85 0.38
C PRO A 229 8.10 -8.60 1.28
N LYS A 230 7.86 -7.34 1.66
CA LYS A 230 6.79 -6.94 2.59
C LYS A 230 5.40 -7.45 2.17
N HIS A 231 5.09 -7.38 0.88
CA HIS A 231 3.79 -7.84 0.36
C HIS A 231 3.59 -9.36 0.46
N LEU A 232 4.68 -10.16 0.49
CA LEU A 232 4.57 -11.59 0.76
C LEU A 232 4.26 -11.81 2.25
N LEU A 233 4.90 -11.07 3.15
CA LEU A 233 4.55 -11.11 4.57
C LEU A 233 3.09 -10.71 4.81
N ASP A 234 2.59 -9.70 4.09
CA ASP A 234 1.18 -9.29 4.16
C ASP A 234 0.20 -10.40 3.71
N ASP A 235 0.57 -11.22 2.72
CA ASP A 235 -0.23 -12.37 2.26
C ASP A 235 -0.14 -13.55 3.27
N LEU A 236 1.00 -13.72 3.94
CA LEU A 236 1.22 -14.77 4.94
C LEU A 236 0.62 -14.46 6.32
N GLU A 237 0.34 -13.19 6.61
CA GLU A 237 -0.11 -12.77 7.93
C GLU A 237 -1.40 -13.47 8.37
N GLY A 238 -2.30 -13.75 7.42
CA GLY A 238 -3.53 -14.50 7.67
C GLY A 238 -3.32 -15.92 8.22
N GLU A 239 -2.15 -16.53 8.00
CA GLU A 239 -1.83 -17.86 8.56
C GLU A 239 -0.86 -17.80 9.74
N LEU A 240 0.11 -16.87 9.68
CA LEU A 240 1.13 -16.74 10.72
C LEU A 240 0.58 -16.15 12.01
N LYS A 241 -0.42 -15.26 11.90
CA LYS A 241 -0.91 -14.42 12.99
C LYS A 241 -2.37 -14.66 13.34
N TRP A 242 -3.00 -15.68 12.75
CA TRP A 242 -4.37 -16.05 13.07
C TRP A 242 -4.49 -16.43 14.55
N GLY A 243 -5.42 -15.81 15.27
CA GLY A 243 -5.59 -16.01 16.71
C GLY A 243 -4.48 -15.39 17.57
N SER A 244 -3.70 -14.44 17.03
CA SER A 244 -2.74 -13.67 17.84
C SER A 244 -3.44 -12.80 18.89
N ASP A 245 -2.90 -12.79 20.11
CA ASP A 245 -3.36 -11.89 21.19
C ASP A 245 -2.97 -10.43 20.95
N ILE A 246 -2.07 -10.17 20.00
CA ILE A 246 -1.63 -8.81 19.67
C ILE A 246 -2.69 -8.16 18.74
N PRO A 247 -3.34 -7.06 19.15
CA PRO A 247 -4.46 -6.46 18.41
C PRO A 247 -4.17 -6.13 16.94
N SER A 248 -3.00 -5.56 16.64
CA SER A 248 -2.63 -5.23 15.25
C SER A 248 -2.37 -6.45 14.38
N GLU A 249 -1.78 -7.51 14.94
CA GLU A 249 -1.57 -8.78 14.24
C GLU A 249 -2.90 -9.50 13.99
N ARG A 250 -3.83 -9.42 14.96
CA ARG A 250 -5.20 -9.91 14.83
C ARG A 250 -5.93 -9.23 13.67
N VAL A 251 -5.98 -7.89 13.65
CA VAL A 251 -6.58 -7.11 12.55
C VAL A 251 -5.92 -7.45 11.21
N GLY A 252 -4.59 -7.51 11.18
CA GLY A 252 -3.83 -7.80 9.97
C GLY A 252 -4.07 -9.21 9.41
N SER A 253 -4.25 -10.21 10.29
CA SER A 253 -4.56 -11.58 9.89
C SER A 253 -5.98 -11.72 9.33
N VAL A 254 -6.98 -11.11 9.98
CA VAL A 254 -8.37 -11.04 9.49
C VAL A 254 -8.43 -10.34 8.14
N ALA A 255 -7.78 -9.18 8.01
CA ALA A 255 -7.73 -8.45 6.74
C ALA A 255 -7.06 -9.27 5.61
N SER A 256 -5.97 -9.99 5.90
CA SER A 256 -5.29 -10.85 4.91
C SER A 256 -6.19 -11.99 4.43
N ARG A 257 -6.89 -12.71 5.33
CA ARG A 257 -7.86 -13.76 4.93
C ARG A 257 -9.06 -13.19 4.17
N LEU A 258 -9.59 -12.05 4.58
CA LEU A 258 -10.71 -11.37 3.92
C LEU A 258 -10.37 -10.97 2.48
N ILE A 259 -9.22 -10.32 2.28
CA ILE A 259 -8.70 -9.95 0.94
C ILE A 259 -8.61 -11.19 0.04
N ASN A 260 -8.16 -12.29 0.62
CA ASN A 260 -8.03 -13.55 -0.08
C ASN A 260 -9.37 -14.13 -0.51
N TYR A 261 -10.36 -14.18 0.39
CA TYR A 261 -11.72 -14.62 0.07
C TYR A 261 -12.34 -13.78 -1.05
N LEU A 262 -12.23 -12.45 -0.95
CA LEU A 262 -12.72 -11.51 -1.97
C LEU A 262 -12.07 -11.75 -3.34
N ASN A 263 -10.76 -12.04 -3.39
CA ASN A 263 -10.05 -12.27 -4.65
C ASN A 263 -10.37 -13.63 -5.29
N THR A 264 -10.81 -14.61 -4.50
CA THR A 264 -11.07 -15.99 -4.96
C THR A 264 -12.52 -16.29 -5.27
N ASP A 265 -13.47 -15.50 -4.78
CA ASP A 265 -14.89 -15.80 -4.97
C ASP A 265 -15.35 -15.51 -6.42
N VAL A 266 -15.80 -16.55 -7.10
CA VAL A 266 -16.07 -16.52 -8.55
C VAL A 266 -17.38 -15.77 -8.82
N GLY A 267 -17.34 -14.82 -9.75
CA GLY A 267 -18.52 -14.01 -10.12
C GLY A 267 -18.74 -12.79 -9.21
N ARG A 268 -17.97 -12.66 -8.12
CA ARG A 268 -17.99 -11.49 -7.25
C ARG A 268 -17.11 -10.35 -7.77
N PRO A 269 -17.30 -9.10 -7.30
CA PRO A 269 -16.65 -7.92 -7.85
C PRO A 269 -15.12 -8.00 -7.88
N PHE A 270 -14.49 -8.60 -6.86
CA PHE A 270 -13.04 -8.65 -6.70
C PHE A 270 -12.36 -9.88 -7.31
N TYR A 271 -13.12 -10.79 -7.92
CA TYR A 271 -12.56 -11.99 -8.54
C TYR A 271 -11.42 -11.63 -9.49
N ASN A 272 -10.20 -12.10 -9.19
CA ASN A 272 -8.98 -11.83 -9.98
C ASN A 272 -8.57 -10.36 -10.14
N ARG A 273 -9.01 -9.48 -9.23
CA ARG A 273 -8.65 -8.06 -9.28
C ARG A 273 -7.46 -7.69 -8.42
N ILE A 274 -7.15 -8.51 -7.43
CA ILE A 274 -6.06 -8.27 -6.48
C ILE A 274 -4.81 -9.02 -6.92
N THR A 275 -3.71 -8.27 -7.06
CA THR A 275 -2.41 -8.78 -7.48
C THR A 275 -1.90 -9.82 -6.50
N GLN A 276 -1.44 -10.94 -7.04
CA GLN A 276 -0.82 -12.01 -6.28
C GLN A 276 0.65 -12.12 -6.67
N GLN A 277 1.47 -12.60 -5.75
CA GLN A 277 2.89 -12.79 -6.01
C GLN A 277 3.09 -13.76 -7.17
N GLY A 278 3.95 -13.37 -8.13
CA GLY A 278 4.26 -14.16 -9.32
C GLY A 278 3.29 -14.00 -10.49
N ILE A 279 2.15 -13.33 -10.29
CA ILE A 279 1.18 -13.02 -11.35
C ILE A 279 1.42 -11.57 -11.79
N PRO A 280 1.79 -11.30 -13.07
CA PRO A 280 1.90 -9.94 -13.58
C PRO A 280 0.57 -9.20 -13.44
N SER A 281 0.66 -7.96 -12.96
CA SER A 281 -0.50 -7.08 -12.89
C SER A 281 -1.04 -6.82 -14.30
N THR A 282 -2.36 -6.68 -14.42
CA THR A 282 -3.02 -6.24 -15.65
C THR A 282 -3.88 -5.02 -15.36
N ASN A 283 -4.57 -4.47 -16.36
CA ASN A 283 -5.55 -3.41 -16.10
C ASN A 283 -6.66 -3.91 -15.17
N LYS A 284 -7.13 -5.16 -15.31
CA LYS A 284 -8.14 -5.75 -14.42
C LYS A 284 -7.56 -6.18 -13.07
N THR A 285 -6.41 -6.86 -13.07
CA THR A 285 -5.68 -7.28 -11.86
C THR A 285 -4.72 -6.18 -11.43
N CYS A 286 -5.27 -5.11 -10.84
CA CYS A 286 -4.53 -3.90 -10.53
C CYS A 286 -4.56 -3.47 -9.05
N LEU A 287 -5.39 -4.11 -8.24
CA LEU A 287 -5.50 -3.82 -6.82
C LEU A 287 -4.39 -4.53 -6.06
N THR A 288 -3.90 -3.97 -4.96
CA THR A 288 -2.78 -4.55 -4.21
C THR A 288 -3.18 -4.88 -2.77
N ILE A 289 -2.70 -6.02 -2.25
CA ILE A 289 -2.95 -6.44 -0.86
C ILE A 289 -2.65 -5.31 0.16
N PRO A 290 -1.50 -4.61 0.10
CA PRO A 290 -1.20 -3.55 1.06
C PRO A 290 -2.23 -2.40 1.06
N ALA A 291 -2.71 -1.99 -0.12
CA ALA A 291 -3.68 -0.90 -0.22
C ALA A 291 -5.04 -1.29 0.39
N VAL A 292 -5.56 -2.47 0.06
CA VAL A 292 -6.86 -2.94 0.59
C VAL A 292 -6.76 -3.18 2.11
N LYS A 293 -5.64 -3.75 2.56
CA LYS A 293 -5.37 -3.97 3.98
C LYS A 293 -5.27 -2.67 4.76
N GLU A 294 -4.61 -1.66 4.21
CA GLU A 294 -4.53 -0.33 4.81
C GLU A 294 -5.92 0.31 4.93
N SER A 295 -6.80 0.18 3.93
CA SER A 295 -8.17 0.66 4.09
C SER A 295 -8.98 -0.07 5.15
N LEU A 296 -8.84 -1.39 5.27
CA LEU A 296 -9.52 -2.16 6.33
C LEU A 296 -9.05 -1.71 7.71
N ARG A 297 -7.75 -1.51 7.88
CA ARG A 297 -7.16 -0.98 9.11
C ARG A 297 -7.65 0.44 9.43
N ARG A 298 -7.62 1.35 8.47
CA ARG A 298 -8.05 2.75 8.67
C ARG A 298 -9.55 2.88 8.92
N SER A 299 -10.36 2.11 8.20
CA SER A 299 -11.82 2.13 8.36
C SER A 299 -12.25 1.65 9.75
N GLY A 300 -11.53 0.70 10.34
CA GLY A 300 -11.89 0.08 11.61
C GLY A 300 -13.06 -0.91 11.50
N LEU A 301 -13.51 -1.26 10.29
CA LEU A 301 -14.63 -2.17 10.08
C LEU A 301 -14.44 -3.52 10.79
N VAL A 302 -13.22 -4.05 10.73
CA VAL A 302 -12.79 -5.32 11.36
C VAL A 302 -12.00 -5.10 12.64
N GLY A 303 -12.25 -3.98 13.33
CA GLY A 303 -11.62 -3.61 14.58
C GLY A 303 -10.35 -2.77 14.45
N ARG A 304 -9.89 -2.23 15.58
CA ARG A 304 -8.73 -1.34 15.68
C ARG A 304 -7.84 -1.72 16.86
N ALA A 305 -6.54 -1.53 16.66
CA ALA A 305 -5.56 -1.58 17.74
C ALA A 305 -5.43 -0.19 18.39
N ILE A 306 -5.79 -0.07 19.66
CA ILE A 306 -5.73 1.19 20.42
C ILE A 306 -4.77 1.07 21.61
N HIS A 307 -4.55 2.18 22.32
CA HIS A 307 -3.65 2.27 23.48
C HIS A 307 -2.25 1.69 23.22
N ASN A 308 -1.58 2.14 22.15
CA ASN A 308 -0.29 1.60 21.71
C ASN A 308 -0.30 0.08 21.54
N ASN A 309 -1.32 -0.43 20.83
CA ASN A 309 -1.45 -1.83 20.46
C ASN A 309 -1.66 -2.78 21.66
N LYS A 310 -2.27 -2.28 22.74
CA LYS A 310 -2.58 -3.08 23.95
C LYS A 310 -4.02 -3.54 24.03
N THR A 311 -4.93 -2.84 23.35
CA THR A 311 -6.36 -3.15 23.39
C THR A 311 -6.89 -3.29 21.97
N TYR A 312 -7.70 -4.31 21.77
CA TYR A 312 -8.45 -4.52 20.54
C TYR A 312 -9.85 -3.95 20.70
N GLU A 313 -10.15 -2.89 19.97
CA GLU A 313 -11.48 -2.30 19.89
C GLU A 313 -12.26 -2.95 18.75
N LEU A 314 -13.46 -3.45 19.04
CA LEU A 314 -14.29 -4.13 18.07
C LEU A 314 -14.89 -3.14 17.08
N GLY A 315 -14.75 -3.44 15.79
CA GLY A 315 -15.38 -2.71 14.69
C GLY A 315 -16.84 -3.12 14.47
N PRO A 316 -17.57 -2.38 13.62
CA PRO A 316 -18.97 -2.65 13.33
C PRO A 316 -19.23 -4.02 12.68
N LEU A 317 -18.24 -4.58 11.98
CA LEU A 317 -18.36 -5.89 11.33
C LEU A 317 -17.76 -7.03 12.16
N CYS A 318 -17.37 -6.76 13.42
CA CYS A 318 -16.84 -7.79 14.31
C CYS A 318 -17.96 -8.68 14.87
N GLY A 319 -17.73 -9.99 14.82
CA GLY A 319 -18.52 -11.01 15.52
C GLY A 319 -17.91 -11.41 16.87
N ALA A 320 -18.41 -12.49 17.47
CA ALA A 320 -17.87 -13.02 18.73
C ALA A 320 -16.48 -13.64 18.54
N THR A 321 -16.19 -14.13 17.34
CA THR A 321 -14.91 -14.75 16.96
C THR A 321 -14.30 -14.07 15.72
N ASP A 322 -13.01 -14.32 15.49
CA ASP A 322 -12.33 -13.84 14.27
C ASP A 322 -12.89 -14.48 13.00
N SER A 323 -13.36 -15.72 13.09
CA SER A 323 -14.05 -16.39 11.99
C SER A 323 -15.39 -15.72 11.67
N GLU A 324 -16.22 -15.44 12.68
CA GLU A 324 -17.47 -14.70 12.47
C GLU A 324 -17.24 -13.28 11.94
N THR A 325 -16.18 -12.60 12.42
CA THR A 325 -15.76 -11.30 11.89
C THR A 325 -15.39 -11.39 10.42
N LEU A 326 -14.62 -12.42 10.03
CA LEU A 326 -14.24 -12.67 8.65
C LEU A 326 -15.47 -12.91 7.76
N ASP A 327 -16.40 -13.77 8.19
CA ASP A 327 -17.60 -14.14 7.42
C ASP A 327 -18.56 -12.95 7.24
N LYS A 328 -18.81 -12.20 8.33
CA LYS A 328 -19.65 -11.00 8.29
C LYS A 328 -19.04 -9.91 7.41
N ALA A 329 -17.73 -9.63 7.58
CA ALA A 329 -17.03 -8.64 6.78
C ALA A 329 -16.98 -9.01 5.29
N TRP A 330 -16.74 -10.29 4.97
CA TRP A 330 -16.77 -10.79 3.59
C TRP A 330 -18.15 -10.60 2.96
N SER A 331 -19.22 -10.95 3.67
CA SER A 331 -20.59 -10.84 3.15
C SER A 331 -20.97 -9.37 2.89
N VAL A 332 -20.76 -8.48 3.86
CA VAL A 332 -21.09 -7.04 3.73
C VAL A 332 -20.26 -6.40 2.61
N LEU A 333 -18.94 -6.60 2.59
CA LEU A 333 -18.10 -6.00 1.54
C LEU A 333 -18.44 -6.54 0.15
N THR A 334 -18.76 -7.83 0.04
CA THR A 334 -19.15 -8.40 -1.25
C THR A 334 -20.42 -7.73 -1.77
N THR A 335 -21.49 -7.69 -0.98
CA THR A 335 -22.77 -7.07 -1.38
C THR A 335 -22.60 -5.57 -1.66
N TYR A 336 -21.85 -4.85 -0.81
CA TYR A 336 -21.59 -3.43 -0.99
C TYR A 336 -20.85 -3.11 -2.31
N PHE A 337 -19.80 -3.88 -2.63
CA PHE A 337 -19.06 -3.71 -3.88
C PHE A 337 -19.81 -4.24 -5.11
N GLU A 338 -20.79 -5.14 -4.94
CA GLU A 338 -21.71 -5.53 -6.02
C GLU A 338 -22.55 -4.35 -6.46
N HIS A 339 -23.14 -3.60 -5.53
CA HIS A 339 -23.88 -2.38 -5.85
C HIS A 339 -23.01 -1.36 -6.60
N ILE A 340 -21.76 -1.14 -6.16
CA ILE A 340 -20.82 -0.21 -6.83
C ILE A 340 -20.47 -0.69 -8.25
N ARG A 341 -20.15 -1.98 -8.43
CA ARG A 341 -19.86 -2.57 -9.73
C ARG A 341 -21.06 -2.42 -10.66
N ASP A 342 -22.24 -2.77 -10.17
CA ASP A 342 -23.47 -2.87 -10.97
C ASP A 342 -24.02 -1.49 -11.35
N ALA A 343 -23.71 -0.45 -10.56
CA ALA A 343 -24.00 0.93 -10.92
C ALA A 343 -23.26 1.39 -12.18
N ASN A 344 -22.04 0.92 -12.45
CA ASN A 344 -21.35 1.20 -13.71
C ASN A 344 -20.32 0.09 -14.07
N PRO A 345 -20.78 -1.02 -14.68
CA PRO A 345 -19.93 -2.17 -14.98
C PRO A 345 -18.80 -1.82 -15.95
N ASN A 346 -19.06 -0.92 -16.90
CA ASN A 346 -18.08 -0.50 -17.90
C ASN A 346 -16.87 0.18 -17.24
N GLN A 347 -17.10 1.10 -16.29
CA GLN A 347 -16.02 1.75 -15.54
C GLN A 347 -15.30 0.75 -14.61
N TRP A 348 -16.02 -0.16 -13.99
CA TRP A 348 -15.43 -1.21 -13.16
C TRP A 348 -14.50 -2.13 -13.97
N GLU A 349 -14.93 -2.56 -15.17
CA GLU A 349 -14.16 -3.45 -16.06
C GLU A 349 -12.90 -2.82 -16.66
N LYS A 350 -12.83 -1.48 -16.77
CA LYS A 350 -11.61 -0.76 -17.17
C LYS A 350 -10.46 -0.90 -16.16
N GLY A 351 -10.77 -1.23 -14.90
CA GLY A 351 -9.78 -1.42 -13.83
C GLY A 351 -8.85 -0.21 -13.69
N ARG A 352 -7.53 -0.40 -13.85
CA ARG A 352 -6.51 0.68 -13.75
C ARG A 352 -6.78 1.88 -14.67
N ALA A 353 -7.42 1.66 -15.83
CA ALA A 353 -7.73 2.72 -16.79
C ALA A 353 -9.06 3.44 -16.47
N GLY A 354 -9.88 2.88 -15.57
CA GLY A 354 -11.13 3.49 -15.11
C GLY A 354 -10.93 4.23 -13.79
N GLN A 355 -12.04 4.67 -13.20
CA GLN A 355 -12.03 5.37 -11.90
C GLN A 355 -12.57 4.53 -10.74
N LEU A 356 -13.41 3.52 -11.00
CA LEU A 356 -14.12 2.77 -9.95
C LEU A 356 -13.33 1.62 -9.32
N CYS A 357 -12.45 0.97 -10.08
CA CYS A 357 -11.71 -0.21 -9.61
C CYS A 357 -10.20 0.05 -9.60
N THR A 358 -9.77 0.97 -8.72
CA THR A 358 -8.37 1.30 -8.47
C THR A 358 -8.05 1.17 -6.98
N ASN A 359 -6.77 1.07 -6.61
CA ASN A 359 -6.35 1.08 -5.20
C ASN A 359 -6.91 2.29 -4.43
N VAL A 360 -6.98 3.44 -5.08
CA VAL A 360 -7.49 4.68 -4.48
C VAL A 360 -8.99 4.56 -4.22
N ALA A 361 -9.75 4.19 -5.25
CA ALA A 361 -11.20 4.11 -5.17
C ALA A 361 -11.66 3.06 -4.15
N VAL A 362 -11.06 1.85 -4.17
CA VAL A 362 -11.40 0.78 -3.22
C VAL A 362 -11.12 1.22 -1.78
N GLN A 363 -10.00 1.90 -1.53
CA GLN A 363 -9.73 2.42 -0.19
C GLN A 363 -10.78 3.45 0.25
N ALA A 364 -11.16 4.36 -0.64
CA ALA A 364 -12.19 5.36 -0.39
C ALA A 364 -13.57 4.75 -0.14
N TYR A 365 -13.95 3.71 -0.90
CA TYR A 365 -15.21 2.98 -0.69
C TYR A 365 -15.26 2.25 0.65
N VAL A 366 -14.16 1.64 1.08
CA VAL A 366 -14.09 1.00 2.40
C VAL A 366 -14.19 2.03 3.53
N MET A 367 -13.59 3.22 3.35
CA MET A 367 -13.76 4.33 4.29
C MET A 367 -15.20 4.87 4.30
N LEU A 368 -15.82 5.02 3.12
CA LEU A 368 -17.21 5.43 2.97
C LEU A 368 -18.16 4.46 3.66
N LEU A 369 -18.00 3.15 3.43
CA LEU A 369 -18.79 2.12 4.09
C LEU A 369 -18.76 2.29 5.62
N ALA A 370 -17.58 2.50 6.21
CA ALA A 370 -17.47 2.72 7.64
C ALA A 370 -18.16 4.02 8.11
N ALA A 371 -18.13 5.09 7.31
CA ALA A 371 -18.82 6.34 7.62
C ALA A 371 -20.34 6.19 7.51
N LEU A 372 -20.84 5.50 6.48
CA LEU A 372 -22.26 5.22 6.30
C LEU A 372 -22.81 4.33 7.41
N ILE A 373 -22.06 3.30 7.83
CA ILE A 373 -22.45 2.47 8.98
C ILE A 373 -22.56 3.32 10.24
N ARG A 374 -21.56 4.14 10.56
CA ARG A 374 -21.63 5.01 11.75
C ARG A 374 -22.82 5.97 11.70
N TYR A 375 -23.09 6.56 10.53
CA TYR A 375 -24.24 7.44 10.34
C TYR A 375 -25.57 6.68 10.54
N SER A 376 -25.66 5.46 10.02
CA SER A 376 -26.81 4.58 10.23
C SER A 376 -27.01 4.19 11.69
N GLU A 377 -25.94 3.83 12.41
CA GLU A 377 -26.00 3.48 13.84
C GLU A 377 -26.56 4.64 14.68
N VAL A 378 -26.24 5.89 14.33
CA VAL A 378 -26.78 7.09 14.97
C VAL A 378 -28.28 7.27 14.66
N ASN A 379 -28.68 7.03 13.41
CA ASN A 379 -30.06 7.22 12.96
C ASN A 379 -31.03 6.13 13.45
N VAL A 380 -30.57 4.87 13.51
CA VAL A 380 -31.37 3.70 13.91
C VAL A 380 -31.18 3.37 15.41
N ALA A 381 -30.24 4.03 16.08
CA ALA A 381 -29.89 3.81 17.49
C ALA A 381 -29.55 2.34 17.84
N THR A 382 -29.04 1.59 16.86
CA THR A 382 -28.69 0.17 16.99
C THR A 382 -27.29 -0.04 16.44
N SER A 383 -26.45 -0.85 17.11
CA SER A 383 -25.10 -1.11 16.61
C SER A 383 -25.13 -2.13 15.47
N ALA A 384 -24.37 -1.87 14.41
CA ALA A 384 -24.18 -2.77 13.29
C ALA A 384 -23.61 -4.13 13.71
N LYS A 385 -22.95 -4.22 14.88
CA LYS A 385 -22.50 -5.51 15.44
C LYS A 385 -23.66 -6.45 15.75
N GLU A 386 -24.79 -5.91 16.17
CA GLU A 386 -25.99 -6.65 16.57
C GLU A 386 -26.91 -7.00 15.39
N LEU A 387 -26.69 -6.35 14.25
CA LEU A 387 -27.46 -6.55 13.03
C LEU A 387 -26.93 -7.72 12.17
N THR A 388 -27.84 -8.33 11.43
CA THR A 388 -27.53 -9.27 10.34
C THR A 388 -26.94 -8.53 9.13
N VAL A 389 -26.38 -9.28 8.17
CA VAL A 389 -25.82 -8.69 6.94
C VAL A 389 -26.93 -8.00 6.14
N GLU A 390 -28.10 -8.62 6.06
CA GLU A 390 -29.26 -8.15 5.33
C GLU A 390 -29.79 -6.83 5.93
N GLU A 391 -29.88 -6.74 7.26
CA GLU A 391 -30.28 -5.51 7.95
C GLU A 391 -29.27 -4.38 7.72
N ILE A 392 -27.96 -4.65 7.87
CA ILE A 392 -26.92 -3.65 7.57
C ILE A 392 -27.06 -3.15 6.13
N MET A 393 -27.19 -4.06 5.16
CA MET A 393 -27.26 -3.65 3.75
C MET A 393 -28.55 -2.90 3.43
N SER A 394 -29.68 -3.26 4.06
CA SER A 394 -30.95 -2.55 3.96
C SER A 394 -30.84 -1.12 4.51
N ASP A 395 -30.24 -0.95 5.69
CA ASP A 395 -30.07 0.36 6.32
C ASP A 395 -29.16 1.28 5.49
N LEU A 396 -28.15 0.70 4.82
CA LEU A 396 -27.20 1.45 4.00
C LEU A 396 -27.74 1.80 2.59
N GLU A 397 -28.82 1.17 2.13
CA GLU A 397 -29.31 1.29 0.76
C GLU A 397 -29.63 2.75 0.41
N GLU A 398 -30.40 3.42 1.26
CA GLU A 398 -30.80 4.81 1.04
C GLU A 398 -29.60 5.78 1.05
N PHE A 399 -28.63 5.56 1.95
CA PHE A 399 -27.47 6.45 2.07
C PHE A 399 -26.43 6.23 0.96
N LEU A 400 -26.35 5.02 0.41
CA LEU A 400 -25.47 4.70 -0.71
C LEU A 400 -26.07 5.15 -2.05
N GLN A 401 -27.40 5.24 -2.17
CA GLN A 401 -28.10 5.52 -3.42
C GLN A 401 -27.59 6.77 -4.19
N PRO A 402 -27.30 7.93 -3.55
CA PRO A 402 -26.78 9.10 -4.26
C PRO A 402 -25.48 8.84 -5.02
N VAL A 403 -24.62 8.00 -4.43
CA VAL A 403 -23.33 7.61 -5.01
C VAL A 403 -23.55 6.69 -6.21
N LEU A 404 -24.46 5.72 -6.09
CA LEU A 404 -24.81 4.80 -7.18
C LEU A 404 -25.47 5.54 -8.35
N ASP A 405 -26.40 6.44 -8.06
CA ASP A 405 -27.08 7.27 -9.06
C ASP A 405 -26.09 8.14 -9.84
N PHE A 406 -25.11 8.73 -9.14
CA PHE A 406 -24.04 9.48 -9.80
C PHE A 406 -23.25 8.58 -10.75
N MET A 407 -22.79 7.42 -10.28
CA MET A 407 -21.96 6.50 -11.07
C MET A 407 -22.68 5.96 -12.30
N ASN A 408 -23.97 5.67 -12.16
CA ASN A 408 -24.80 5.16 -13.25
C ASN A 408 -25.01 6.21 -14.35
N ARG A 409 -25.13 7.49 -13.99
CA ARG A 409 -25.42 8.58 -14.95
C ARG A 409 -24.17 9.27 -15.50
N ALA A 410 -23.03 9.16 -14.82
CA ALA A 410 -21.82 9.89 -15.19
C ALA A 410 -21.17 9.33 -16.46
N SER A 411 -20.79 10.23 -17.38
CA SER A 411 -19.92 9.90 -18.51
C SER A 411 -18.48 9.65 -18.04
N ASP A 412 -17.65 9.05 -18.91
CA ASP A 412 -16.23 8.83 -18.62
C ASP A 412 -15.49 10.13 -18.23
N GLU A 413 -15.78 11.23 -18.93
CA GLU A 413 -15.21 12.54 -18.65
C GLU A 413 -15.64 13.07 -17.28
N LYS A 414 -16.92 12.93 -16.94
CA LYS A 414 -17.45 13.36 -15.64
C LYS A 414 -16.91 12.51 -14.50
N MET A 415 -16.74 11.20 -14.72
CA MET A 415 -16.05 10.30 -13.79
C MET A 415 -14.61 10.73 -13.57
N GLU A 416 -13.88 11.06 -14.63
CA GLU A 416 -12.50 11.53 -14.51
C GLU A 416 -12.41 12.89 -13.79
N GLN A 417 -13.28 13.84 -14.11
CA GLN A 417 -13.34 15.13 -13.41
C GLN A 417 -13.62 14.96 -11.92
N GLN A 418 -14.55 14.08 -11.56
CA GLN A 418 -14.95 13.86 -10.17
C GLN A 418 -13.92 13.06 -9.40
N PHE A 419 -13.32 12.02 -9.98
CA PHE A 419 -12.62 10.99 -9.22
C PHE A 419 -11.14 10.83 -9.56
N LYS A 420 -10.62 11.60 -10.52
CA LYS A 420 -9.17 11.72 -10.70
C LYS A 420 -8.60 12.55 -9.55
N VAL A 421 -7.72 11.92 -8.79
CA VAL A 421 -7.05 12.49 -7.62
C VAL A 421 -5.53 12.39 -7.78
N PRO A 422 -4.75 13.16 -6.99
CA PRO A 422 -3.29 13.07 -7.00
C PRO A 422 -2.79 11.67 -6.69
N PHE A 423 -1.63 11.32 -7.25
CA PHE A 423 -0.96 10.06 -6.93
C PHE A 423 -0.35 10.13 -5.52
N GLY A 424 -0.41 9.02 -4.78
CA GLY A 424 0.20 8.90 -3.45
C GLY A 424 -0.82 8.80 -2.31
N SER A 425 -0.36 9.05 -1.08
CA SER A 425 -1.14 8.84 0.15
C SER A 425 -2.33 9.79 0.33
N GLY A 426 -2.32 10.95 -0.33
CA GLY A 426 -3.42 11.92 -0.31
C GLY A 426 -4.60 11.58 -1.24
N GLY A 427 -4.41 10.69 -2.21
CA GLY A 427 -5.46 10.32 -3.17
C GLY A 427 -6.68 9.65 -2.53
N PRO A 428 -6.55 8.59 -1.71
CA PRO A 428 -7.69 7.90 -1.13
C PRO A 428 -8.56 8.79 -0.21
N PRO A 429 -7.99 9.61 0.71
CA PRO A 429 -8.79 10.57 1.49
C PRO A 429 -9.56 11.56 0.62
N GLU A 430 -8.92 12.13 -0.40
CA GLU A 430 -9.56 13.06 -1.34
C GLU A 430 -10.74 12.40 -2.06
N TYR A 431 -10.55 11.19 -2.59
CA TYR A 431 -11.62 10.44 -3.25
C TYR A 431 -12.77 10.16 -2.28
N TYR A 432 -12.45 9.77 -1.03
CA TYR A 432 -13.43 9.53 0.03
C TYR A 432 -14.29 10.76 0.33
N PHE A 433 -13.69 11.93 0.54
CA PHE A 433 -14.47 13.15 0.82
C PHE A 433 -15.32 13.59 -0.37
N ARG A 434 -14.86 13.37 -1.61
CA ARG A 434 -15.70 13.59 -2.80
C ARG A 434 -16.91 12.67 -2.85
N LEU A 435 -16.80 11.43 -2.36
CA LEU A 435 -17.97 10.54 -2.19
C LEU A 435 -18.88 11.05 -1.07
N CYS A 436 -18.31 11.44 0.08
CA CYS A 436 -19.06 12.00 1.20
C CYS A 436 -19.86 13.24 0.79
N LYS A 437 -19.29 14.13 -0.03
CA LYS A 437 -19.97 15.29 -0.59
C LYS A 437 -21.21 14.93 -1.42
N ILE A 438 -21.17 13.82 -2.17
CA ILE A 438 -22.33 13.33 -2.92
C ILE A 438 -23.43 12.84 -1.98
N VAL A 439 -23.06 12.16 -0.89
CA VAL A 439 -24.03 11.73 0.16
C VAL A 439 -24.61 12.94 0.88
N LYS A 440 -23.77 13.86 1.36
CA LYS A 440 -24.16 15.08 2.08
C LYS A 440 -25.12 15.97 1.30
N ALA A 441 -24.99 16.01 -0.03
CA ALA A 441 -25.92 16.74 -0.90
C ALA A 441 -27.38 16.25 -0.78
N ARG A 442 -27.60 14.98 -0.41
CA ARG A 442 -28.93 14.44 -0.10
C ARG A 442 -29.24 14.40 1.40
N PHE A 443 -28.22 14.20 2.23
CA PHE A 443 -28.33 14.12 3.70
C PHE A 443 -27.45 15.19 4.34
N PRO A 444 -27.94 16.44 4.52
CA PRO A 444 -27.10 17.57 4.95
C PRO A 444 -26.41 17.39 6.30
N ASP A 445 -26.96 16.56 7.17
CA ASP A 445 -26.46 16.18 8.49
C ASP A 445 -25.41 15.04 8.45
N PHE A 446 -25.14 14.46 7.29
CA PHE A 446 -24.02 13.53 7.11
C PHE A 446 -22.69 14.30 7.16
N GLU A 447 -22.06 14.27 8.33
CA GLU A 447 -20.79 14.97 8.63
C GLU A 447 -19.75 13.99 9.22
N PRO A 448 -19.07 13.19 8.41
CA PRO A 448 -17.97 12.36 8.90
C PRO A 448 -16.77 13.21 9.34
N GLU A 449 -15.98 12.65 10.26
CA GLU A 449 -14.75 13.26 10.77
C GLU A 449 -13.83 13.78 9.63
N GLY A 450 -13.41 15.03 9.75
CA GLY A 450 -12.55 15.74 8.78
C GLY A 450 -13.26 16.34 7.57
N MET A 451 -14.58 16.16 7.42
CA MET A 451 -15.31 16.70 6.26
C MET A 451 -15.42 18.24 6.29
N GLU A 452 -15.71 18.83 7.44
CA GLU A 452 -15.76 20.29 7.61
C GLU A 452 -14.43 20.96 7.25
N GLU A 453 -13.32 20.40 7.76
CA GLU A 453 -11.96 20.86 7.47
C GLU A 453 -11.67 20.78 5.95
N TRP A 454 -12.01 19.65 5.33
CA TRP A 454 -11.83 19.45 3.89
C TRP A 454 -12.69 20.42 3.06
N GLU A 455 -13.93 20.70 3.46
CA GLU A 455 -14.79 21.67 2.79
C GLU A 455 -14.23 23.11 2.92
N ALA A 456 -13.72 23.46 4.11
CA ALA A 456 -13.07 24.75 4.34
C ALA A 456 -11.81 24.94 3.47
N GLU A 457 -11.03 23.88 3.23
CA GLU A 457 -9.86 23.88 2.36
C GLU A 457 -10.19 24.11 0.88
N GLN A 458 -11.40 23.70 0.44
CA GLN A 458 -11.88 23.87 -0.92
C GLN A 458 -12.73 25.13 -1.12
N SER A 459 -12.96 25.93 -0.07
CA SER A 459 -13.84 27.10 -0.11
C SER A 459 -13.23 28.24 -0.96
N GLU A 460 -13.94 28.63 -2.03
CA GLU A 460 -13.54 29.75 -2.89
C GLU A 460 -13.42 31.07 -2.10
N GLU A 461 -14.24 31.26 -1.06
CA GLU A 461 -14.21 32.45 -0.20
C GLU A 461 -12.94 32.47 0.67
N ASN A 462 -12.59 31.33 1.29
CA ASN A 462 -11.38 31.21 2.10
C ASN A 462 -10.13 31.40 1.24
N ILE A 463 -10.09 30.74 0.07
CA ILE A 463 -9.01 30.86 -0.91
C ILE A 463 -8.88 32.32 -1.38
N GLY A 464 -9.99 32.96 -1.76
CA GLY A 464 -9.98 34.37 -2.18
C GLY A 464 -9.52 35.33 -1.08
N THR A 465 -9.92 35.07 0.16
CA THR A 465 -9.49 35.86 1.33
C THR A 465 -8.01 35.68 1.63
N ALA A 466 -7.50 34.44 1.57
CA ALA A 466 -6.08 34.13 1.72
C ALA A 466 -5.25 34.84 0.66
N ASP A 467 -5.62 34.71 -0.62
CA ASP A 467 -4.94 35.34 -1.74
C ASP A 467 -4.86 36.86 -1.59
N ARG A 468 -5.98 37.49 -1.18
CA ARG A 468 -6.03 38.93 -0.91
C ARG A 468 -5.08 39.32 0.23
N LYS A 469 -5.12 38.61 1.36
CA LYS A 469 -4.26 38.90 2.53
C LYS A 469 -2.78 38.71 2.21
N ILE A 470 -2.41 37.65 1.49
CA ILE A 470 -1.02 37.43 1.04
C ILE A 470 -0.57 38.60 0.17
N LYS A 471 -1.39 39.03 -0.79
CA LYS A 471 -1.07 40.19 -1.64
C LYS A 471 -0.86 41.45 -0.81
N GLU A 472 -1.75 41.73 0.14
CA GLU A 472 -1.65 42.89 1.03
C GLU A 472 -0.40 42.84 1.92
N ILE A 473 -0.03 41.66 2.46
CA ILE A 473 1.22 41.45 3.21
C ILE A 473 2.44 41.81 2.35
N VAL A 474 2.50 41.31 1.12
CA VAL A 474 3.63 41.54 0.21
C VAL A 474 3.76 43.03 -0.14
N VAL A 475 2.64 43.67 -0.49
CA VAL A 475 2.60 45.10 -0.82
C VAL A 475 3.00 45.94 0.39
N ALA A 476 2.40 45.70 1.56
CA ALA A 476 2.69 46.46 2.77
C ALA A 476 4.16 46.30 3.23
N THR A 477 4.72 45.10 3.07
CA THR A 477 6.14 44.82 3.34
C THR A 477 7.03 45.64 2.42
N GLN A 478 6.80 45.59 1.11
CA GLN A 478 7.56 46.35 0.12
C GLN A 478 7.47 47.86 0.39
N ASP A 479 6.26 48.38 0.54
CA ASP A 479 6.00 49.80 0.75
C ASP A 479 6.72 50.32 1.99
N TYR A 480 6.65 49.58 3.09
CA TYR A 480 7.31 49.98 4.33
C TYR A 480 8.83 49.94 4.22
N ILE A 481 9.40 48.88 3.62
CA ILE A 481 10.86 48.77 3.40
C ILE A 481 11.36 49.97 2.61
N PHE A 482 10.77 50.22 1.44
CA PHE A 482 11.29 51.24 0.54
C PHE A 482 10.95 52.66 1.01
N LYS A 483 9.85 52.88 1.73
CA LYS A 483 9.63 54.14 2.45
C LYS A 483 10.74 54.41 3.47
N ALA A 484 11.05 53.45 4.34
CA ALA A 484 12.08 53.61 5.36
C ALA A 484 13.49 53.82 4.77
N LEU A 485 13.81 53.12 3.68
CA LEU A 485 15.09 53.31 2.98
C LEU A 485 15.18 54.69 2.31
N ARG A 486 14.11 55.18 1.69
CA ARG A 486 14.07 56.52 1.10
C ARG A 486 14.19 57.61 2.18
N GLU A 487 13.53 57.44 3.33
CA GLU A 487 13.67 58.35 4.47
C GLU A 487 15.10 58.36 5.05
N THR A 488 15.82 57.24 4.98
CA THR A 488 17.16 57.10 5.57
C THR A 488 18.28 57.57 4.63
N TYR A 489 18.22 57.21 3.36
CA TYR A 489 19.32 57.41 2.41
C TYR A 489 19.03 58.46 1.33
N GLY A 490 17.76 58.85 1.17
CA GLY A 490 17.30 59.78 0.15
C GLY A 490 17.10 59.14 -1.24
N GLU A 491 16.39 59.86 -2.10
CA GLU A 491 16.10 59.43 -3.49
C GLU A 491 17.15 59.95 -4.48
N ALA A 492 17.97 60.94 -4.11
CA ALA A 492 18.96 61.52 -5.00
C ALA A 492 19.95 60.45 -5.49
N LYS A 493 20.02 60.27 -6.82
CA LYS A 493 20.86 59.25 -7.48
C LYS A 493 20.57 57.84 -6.98
N ASP A 494 19.30 57.54 -6.68
CA ASP A 494 18.83 56.23 -6.21
C ASP A 494 19.60 55.75 -4.96
N ALA A 495 19.94 56.67 -4.05
CA ALA A 495 20.72 56.37 -2.87
C ALA A 495 20.06 55.32 -1.96
N TYR A 496 18.72 55.34 -1.84
CA TYR A 496 17.95 54.29 -1.14
C TYR A 496 18.21 52.89 -1.70
N TRP A 497 18.35 52.77 -3.03
CA TRP A 497 18.63 51.51 -3.70
C TRP A 497 20.10 51.12 -3.56
N HIS A 498 21.01 52.04 -3.89
CA HIS A 498 22.44 51.72 -3.92
C HIS A 498 23.06 51.55 -2.53
N LYS A 499 22.61 52.31 -1.52
CA LYS A 499 23.11 52.25 -0.14
C LYS A 499 22.25 51.35 0.76
N GLY A 500 20.93 51.32 0.55
CA GLY A 500 20.01 50.52 1.39
C GLY A 500 20.03 49.03 1.10
N LEU A 501 20.34 48.64 -0.14
CA LEU A 501 20.58 47.24 -0.51
C LEU A 501 22.09 47.00 -0.60
N THR A 502 22.62 46.03 0.15
CA THR A 502 24.06 45.71 0.15
C THR A 502 24.41 44.48 -0.69
N ASP A 503 23.42 43.63 -0.99
CA ASP A 503 23.57 42.44 -1.85
C ASP A 503 23.62 42.85 -3.33
N LYS A 504 24.77 42.61 -3.97
CA LYS A 504 24.99 42.91 -5.40
C LYS A 504 24.25 41.94 -6.31
N GLU A 505 24.08 40.69 -5.90
CA GLU A 505 23.41 39.65 -6.69
C GLU A 505 21.90 39.94 -6.78
N MET A 506 21.30 40.37 -5.67
CA MET A 506 19.91 40.82 -5.61
C MET A 506 19.65 41.99 -6.59
N LYS A 507 20.53 43.00 -6.58
CA LYS A 507 20.42 44.15 -7.51
C LYS A 507 20.53 43.73 -8.96
N ALA A 508 21.47 42.84 -9.27
CA ALA A 508 21.64 42.33 -10.63
C ALA A 508 20.42 41.53 -11.10
N LYS A 509 19.82 40.72 -10.22
CA LYS A 509 18.59 39.96 -10.50
C LYS A 509 17.39 40.87 -10.75
N ALA A 510 17.17 41.89 -9.92
CA ALA A 510 16.10 42.85 -10.13
C ALA A 510 16.26 43.61 -11.45
N TYR A 511 17.49 44.06 -11.75
CA TYR A 511 17.79 44.72 -13.03
C TYR A 511 17.58 43.79 -14.22
N ALA A 512 18.06 42.54 -14.16
CA ALA A 512 17.83 41.56 -15.21
C ALA A 512 16.34 41.32 -15.48
N ARG A 513 15.53 41.16 -14.42
CA ARG A 513 14.06 41.03 -14.55
C ARG A 513 13.40 42.27 -15.16
N SER A 514 13.93 43.47 -14.89
CA SER A 514 13.41 44.69 -15.52
C SER A 514 13.67 44.77 -17.03
N LEU A 515 14.64 44.00 -17.53
CA LEU A 515 14.91 43.92 -18.98
C LEU A 515 13.94 43.00 -19.71
N ASP A 516 13.17 42.17 -19.00
CA ASP A 516 12.12 41.33 -19.58
C ASP A 516 10.84 42.13 -19.91
N ALA A 517 10.72 43.35 -19.38
CA ALA A 517 9.64 44.29 -19.70
C ALA A 517 10.05 45.27 -20.81
N ASP A 518 9.07 45.65 -21.64
CA ASP A 518 9.22 46.70 -22.64
C ASP A 518 9.62 48.03 -21.98
N GLU A 519 10.39 48.86 -22.69
CA GLU A 519 11.02 50.05 -22.12
C GLU A 519 10.00 51.04 -21.54
N ASP A 520 8.84 51.18 -22.18
CA ASP A 520 7.74 52.04 -21.74
C ASP A 520 6.97 51.49 -20.52
N ASP A 521 7.08 50.18 -20.25
CA ASP A 521 6.38 49.50 -19.15
C ASP A 521 7.28 49.27 -17.92
N ARG A 522 8.53 49.75 -17.96
CA ARG A 522 9.47 49.57 -16.84
C ARG A 522 9.06 50.38 -15.62
N ILE A 523 8.71 49.66 -14.56
CA ILE A 523 8.46 50.22 -13.23
C ILE A 523 9.75 50.31 -12.39
N PRO A 524 9.74 50.99 -11.21
CA PRO A 524 10.91 51.08 -10.34
C PRO A 524 11.49 49.71 -9.93
N LEU A 525 12.82 49.63 -9.74
CA LEU A 525 13.54 48.36 -9.56
C LEU A 525 13.09 47.54 -8.34
N GLU A 526 12.58 48.20 -7.30
CA GLU A 526 11.99 47.54 -6.13
C GLU A 526 10.84 46.59 -6.44
N HIS A 527 10.10 46.81 -7.53
CA HIS A 527 8.97 45.96 -7.91
C HIS A 527 9.38 44.64 -8.57
N TYR A 528 10.67 44.45 -8.89
CA TYR A 528 11.19 43.20 -9.45
C TYR A 528 11.81 42.27 -8.40
N LEU A 529 11.71 42.64 -7.12
CA LEU A 529 12.17 41.84 -5.99
C LEU A 529 11.08 40.87 -5.51
N ASP A 530 11.48 39.72 -5.00
CA ASP A 530 10.56 38.76 -4.35
C ASP A 530 10.60 38.89 -2.81
N VAL A 531 9.66 38.24 -2.13
CA VAL A 531 9.55 38.24 -0.66
C VAL A 531 10.84 37.76 0.03
N VAL A 532 11.55 36.82 -0.59
CA VAL A 532 12.85 36.33 -0.09
C VAL A 532 13.91 37.42 -0.14
N ASP A 533 13.84 38.34 -1.11
CA ASP A 533 14.76 39.48 -1.19
C ASP A 533 14.45 40.51 -0.10
N TYR A 534 13.16 40.77 0.16
CA TYR A 534 12.73 41.63 1.27
C TYR A 534 13.23 41.12 2.62
N LYS A 535 13.15 39.80 2.85
CA LYS A 535 13.71 39.17 4.04
C LYS A 535 15.20 39.45 4.19
N LYS A 536 16.00 39.26 3.12
CA LYS A 536 17.44 39.57 3.13
C LYS A 536 17.74 41.04 3.43
N ILE A 537 16.92 41.97 2.91
CA ILE A 537 17.06 43.41 3.18
C ILE A 537 16.83 43.69 4.67
N ILE A 538 15.78 43.09 5.26
CA ILE A 538 15.42 43.24 6.66
C ILE A 538 16.48 42.63 7.59
N GLU A 539 16.94 41.41 7.27
CA GLU A 539 17.89 40.67 8.10
C GLU A 539 19.29 41.29 8.15
N ASN A 540 19.63 42.14 7.18
CA ASN A 540 20.91 42.82 7.15
C ASN A 540 21.17 43.57 8.47
N LYS A 541 22.37 43.38 9.05
CA LYS A 541 22.74 43.97 10.35
C LYS A 541 22.58 45.49 10.40
N GLN A 542 22.78 46.19 9.29
CA GLN A 542 22.65 47.65 9.21
C GLN A 542 21.19 48.11 9.19
N ASN A 543 20.31 47.28 8.61
CA ASN A 543 18.90 47.60 8.39
C ASN A 543 18.00 47.12 9.54
N TRP A 544 18.36 46.00 10.19
CA TRP A 544 17.53 45.35 11.21
C TRP A 544 17.01 46.29 12.32
N PRO A 545 17.82 47.20 12.92
CA PRO A 545 17.32 48.11 13.95
C PRO A 545 16.16 49.01 13.50
N ARG A 546 16.03 49.27 12.18
CA ARG A 546 14.95 50.06 11.58
C ARG A 546 13.69 49.23 11.35
N PHE A 547 13.86 47.93 11.16
CA PHE A 547 12.84 47.01 10.68
C PHE A 547 12.28 46.10 11.78
N GLN A 548 12.99 45.94 12.90
CA GLN A 548 12.60 45.01 13.98
C GLN A 548 11.18 45.28 14.50
N ASN A 549 10.79 46.55 14.69
CA ASN A 549 9.50 46.89 15.29
C ASN A 549 8.31 46.52 14.40
N VAL A 550 8.54 46.25 13.11
CA VAL A 550 7.52 45.85 12.15
C VAL A 550 7.57 44.36 11.86
N PHE A 551 8.75 43.84 11.56
CA PHE A 551 8.88 42.51 10.96
C PHE A 551 9.29 41.41 11.93
N ASP A 552 9.58 41.72 13.20
CA ASP A 552 9.88 40.72 14.23
C ASP A 552 8.57 40.06 14.72
N ILE A 553 8.09 39.09 13.93
CA ILE A 553 6.82 38.39 14.16
C ILE A 553 7.12 36.89 14.40
N PRO A 554 7.01 36.39 15.64
CA PRO A 554 7.28 34.97 15.95
C PRO A 554 6.28 34.05 15.25
N ASP A 555 6.72 32.85 14.88
CA ASP A 555 5.80 31.80 14.44
C ASP A 555 4.84 31.43 15.60
N PRO A 556 3.59 31.01 15.31
CA PRO A 556 2.64 30.60 16.34
C PRO A 556 3.24 29.56 17.30
N GLY A 557 3.20 29.82 18.60
CA GLY A 557 3.69 28.90 19.63
C GLY A 557 5.18 28.97 19.96
N GLU A 558 5.99 29.71 19.19
CA GLU A 558 7.41 29.92 19.50
C GLU A 558 7.60 31.10 20.48
N LYS A 559 8.38 30.87 21.56
CA LYS A 559 8.87 31.95 22.43
C LYS A 559 10.27 32.36 21.98
N GLY A 560 10.38 33.60 21.52
CA GLY A 560 11.50 34.14 20.76
C GLY A 560 12.87 34.00 21.43
N TYR A 561 13.82 33.53 20.62
CA TYR A 561 15.27 33.66 20.86
C TYR A 561 16.06 34.00 19.57
N ALA A 562 15.39 34.29 18.44
CA ALA A 562 16.01 34.67 17.15
C ALA A 562 15.26 35.84 16.47
N LYS A 563 15.81 36.41 15.38
CA LYS A 563 15.09 37.36 14.51
C LYS A 563 13.88 36.65 13.90
N ASN A 564 12.67 37.07 14.20
CA ASN A 564 11.47 36.34 13.81
C ASN A 564 10.96 36.78 12.43
N VAL A 565 11.70 36.40 11.37
CA VAL A 565 11.37 36.73 9.98
C VAL A 565 11.16 35.50 9.09
N LYS A 566 11.14 34.31 9.70
CA LYS A 566 10.92 33.02 9.01
C LYS A 566 9.56 32.96 8.31
N TRP A 567 8.57 33.68 8.84
CA TRP A 567 7.25 33.78 8.23
C TRP A 567 7.27 34.31 6.79
N MET A 568 8.29 35.11 6.43
CA MET A 568 8.44 35.62 5.07
C MET A 568 8.74 34.50 4.07
N ASP A 569 9.48 33.46 4.48
CA ASP A 569 9.70 32.28 3.64
C ASP A 569 8.39 31.53 3.43
N ARG A 570 7.60 31.37 4.50
CA ARG A 570 6.32 30.67 4.45
C ARG A 570 5.30 31.42 3.58
N VAL A 571 5.19 32.74 3.72
CA VAL A 571 4.33 33.57 2.85
C VAL A 571 4.78 33.48 1.39
N ASN A 572 6.08 33.40 1.11
CA ASN A 572 6.58 33.21 -0.24
C ASN A 572 6.20 31.84 -0.83
N GLU A 573 6.19 30.78 -0.02
CA GLU A 573 5.68 29.47 -0.44
C GLU A 573 4.19 29.53 -0.74
N LEU A 574 3.39 30.10 0.17
CA LEU A 574 1.93 30.19 0.04
C LEU A 574 1.51 31.06 -1.15
N ARG A 575 2.23 32.15 -1.43
CA ARG A 575 2.01 33.00 -2.62
C ARG A 575 2.05 32.20 -3.93
N ARG A 576 2.85 31.12 -4.00
CA ARG A 576 2.98 30.29 -5.21
C ARG A 576 1.73 29.45 -5.50
N ILE A 577 0.84 29.28 -4.54
CA ILE A 577 -0.45 28.60 -4.74
C ILE A 577 -1.32 29.44 -5.67
N SER A 578 -1.51 30.72 -5.35
CA SER A 578 -2.25 31.66 -6.19
C SER A 578 -1.52 32.05 -7.48
N ALA A 579 -0.21 32.31 -7.42
CA ALA A 579 0.56 32.78 -8.57
C ALA A 579 0.80 31.70 -9.65
N HIS A 580 0.76 30.43 -9.26
CA HIS A 580 0.91 29.29 -10.17
C HIS A 580 -0.13 28.22 -9.82
N PRO A 581 -1.42 28.47 -10.13
CA PRO A 581 -2.50 27.56 -9.80
C PRO A 581 -2.26 26.19 -10.43
N SER A 582 -2.34 25.15 -9.62
CA SER A 582 -2.32 23.77 -10.10
C SER A 582 -3.19 22.91 -9.20
N ARG A 583 -3.71 21.79 -9.74
CA ARG A 583 -4.49 20.82 -8.96
C ARG A 583 -3.71 20.22 -7.79
N GLU A 584 -2.39 20.36 -7.77
CA GLU A 584 -1.50 19.81 -6.73
C GLU A 584 -1.17 20.84 -5.64
N ARG A 585 -1.48 22.12 -5.84
CA ARG A 585 -1.21 23.20 -4.91
C ARG A 585 -2.53 23.78 -4.40
N HIS A 586 -2.84 23.51 -3.14
CA HIS A 586 -4.00 24.04 -2.43
C HIS A 586 -3.58 24.48 -1.03
N TYR A 587 -4.36 25.38 -0.45
CA TYR A 587 -4.21 25.76 0.96
C TYR A 587 -4.72 24.62 1.84
N LYS A 588 -4.05 24.44 2.98
CA LYS A 588 -4.57 23.64 4.09
C LYS A 588 -5.30 24.51 5.10
N LEU A 589 -6.07 23.90 6.00
CA LEU A 589 -6.77 24.64 7.05
C LEU A 589 -5.82 25.52 7.86
N GLU A 590 -4.70 24.94 8.29
CA GLU A 590 -3.63 25.63 9.04
C GLU A 590 -3.02 26.81 8.27
N ASP A 591 -3.04 26.79 6.93
CA ASP A 591 -2.49 27.88 6.12
C ASP A 591 -3.36 29.13 6.22
N PHE A 592 -4.70 28.98 6.26
CA PHE A 592 -5.60 30.12 6.43
C PHE A 592 -5.40 30.80 7.78
N GLU A 593 -5.27 30.01 8.85
CA GLU A 593 -4.99 30.51 10.20
C GLU A 593 -3.63 31.21 10.25
N TYR A 594 -2.61 30.63 9.62
CA TYR A 594 -1.27 31.20 9.56
C TYR A 594 -1.25 32.54 8.80
N ILE A 595 -1.93 32.62 7.66
CA ILE A 595 -2.04 33.86 6.88
C ILE A 595 -2.75 34.94 7.68
N ASP A 596 -3.84 34.60 8.38
CA ASP A 596 -4.57 35.56 9.22
C ASP A 596 -3.72 36.09 10.37
N TYR A 597 -2.98 35.20 11.03
CA TYR A 597 -2.05 35.56 12.10
C TYR A 597 -1.00 36.57 11.61
N ILE A 598 -0.30 36.26 10.51
CA ILE A 598 0.74 37.15 9.96
C ILE A 598 0.14 38.47 9.49
N TYR A 599 -0.99 38.42 8.79
CA TYR A 599 -1.69 39.62 8.30
C TYR A 599 -2.05 40.56 9.46
N THR A 600 -2.59 40.01 10.54
CA THR A 600 -3.01 40.78 11.71
C THR A 600 -1.79 41.39 12.42
N ARG A 601 -0.78 40.58 12.74
CA ARG A 601 0.44 41.05 13.45
C ARG A 601 1.21 42.10 12.67
N LEU A 602 1.38 41.92 11.35
CA LEU A 602 2.06 42.90 10.51
C LEU A 602 1.32 44.23 10.50
N ASN A 603 -0.01 44.21 10.36
CA ASN A 603 -0.83 45.43 10.36
C ASN A 603 -0.85 46.13 11.73
N GLU A 604 -0.89 45.39 12.82
CA GLU A 604 -0.75 45.94 14.18
C GLU A 604 0.58 46.68 14.33
N ASN A 605 1.69 46.03 13.94
CA ASN A 605 3.00 46.62 14.06
C ASN A 605 3.16 47.88 13.16
N LEU A 606 2.65 47.84 11.93
CA LEU A 606 2.65 48.98 11.02
C LEU A 606 1.85 50.17 11.58
N ARG A 607 0.70 49.91 12.22
CA ARG A 607 -0.10 50.94 12.90
C ARG A 607 0.64 51.53 14.10
N ALA A 608 1.22 50.70 14.96
CA ALA A 608 1.96 51.15 16.13
C ALA A 608 3.13 52.07 15.76
N VAL A 609 3.88 51.73 14.70
CA VAL A 609 4.95 52.61 14.20
C VAL A 609 4.38 53.92 13.65
N ARG A 610 3.29 53.89 12.88
CA ARG A 610 2.65 55.12 12.38
C ARG A 610 2.23 56.04 13.52
N ASP A 611 1.58 55.49 14.54
CA ASP A 611 1.07 56.25 15.68
C ASP A 611 2.19 56.89 16.50
N SER A 612 3.30 56.18 16.72
CA SER A 612 4.49 56.71 17.40
C SER A 612 5.09 57.92 16.68
N VAL A 613 5.16 57.90 15.33
CA VAL A 613 5.70 59.00 14.52
C VAL A 613 4.79 60.24 14.58
N THR A 614 3.47 60.06 14.65
CA THR A 614 2.51 61.16 14.83
C THR A 614 2.61 61.79 16.23
N ALA A 615 2.82 60.98 17.27
CA ALA A 615 2.97 61.46 18.65
C ALA A 615 4.26 62.29 18.83
N ASP A 616 5.38 61.84 18.24
CA ASP A 616 6.66 62.58 18.28
C ASP A 616 6.60 63.91 17.53
N ARG A 617 5.88 63.98 16.39
CA ARG A 617 5.65 65.25 15.67
C ARG A 617 4.74 66.21 16.45
N ALA A 618 3.75 65.70 17.18
CA ALA A 618 2.88 66.52 18.01
C ALA A 618 3.61 67.10 19.24
N ASN A 619 4.52 66.34 19.86
CA ASN A 619 5.35 66.82 20.97
C ASN A 619 6.48 67.77 20.51
N GLY A 620 7.09 67.54 19.35
CA GLY A 620 8.11 68.44 18.79
C GLY A 620 7.59 69.84 18.47
N ASN A 621 6.31 69.98 18.09
CA ASN A 621 5.65 71.27 17.88
C ASN A 621 5.26 71.99 19.18
N ARG A 622 5.08 71.27 20.31
CA ARG A 622 4.81 71.86 21.63
C ARG A 622 6.06 72.41 22.33
N ILE A 623 7.26 71.99 21.92
CA ILE A 623 8.54 72.48 22.47
C ILE A 623 9.07 73.68 21.67
N ARG A 624 8.48 73.97 20.50
CA ARG A 624 8.81 75.12 19.63
C ARG A 624 7.78 76.26 19.66
N SER A 625 6.76 76.17 20.52
CA SER A 625 5.86 77.25 20.92
C SER A 625 6.21 77.70 22.33
#